data_AF-A0A8W8JRH7-F1
#
_entry.id   AF-A0A8W8JRH7-F1
#
_cell.length_a   1.000
_cell.length_b   1.000
_cell.length_c   1.000
_cell.angle_alpha   90.00
_cell.angle_beta   90.00
_cell.angle_gamma   90.00
#
_symmetry.space_group_name_H-M   'P 1'
#
loop_
_entity.id
_entity.type
_entity.pdbx_description
1 polymer ?
#
loop_
_entity_poly.entity_id
_entity_poly.type
_entity_poly.pdbx_seq_one_letter_code
_entity_poly.pdbx_strand_id
1 'polypeptide(L)'
;TYVFWHPFIYICAFHALFESNPEDVVKYCNLDAILQLVRPPSKSDRKTNYFTVTATEEQVKIFQGRIKSEGQDEMYAAHPLLEFK
;
A
#
# COMPACT_ATOMS: atom_id res chain seq x y z
N THR A 1 -18.36 13.01 -6.53
CA THR A 1 -18.96 12.10 -5.52
C THR A 1 -18.00 11.96 -4.36
N TYR A 2 -18.32 12.54 -3.20
CA TYR A 2 -17.47 12.47 -2.01
C TYR A 2 -17.71 11.13 -1.30
N VAL A 3 -16.87 10.13 -1.58
CA VAL A 3 -17.08 8.77 -1.03
C VAL A 3 -16.60 8.64 0.43
N PHE A 4 -15.91 9.64 1.00
CA PHE A 4 -15.37 9.51 2.36
C PHE A 4 -15.45 10.80 3.16
N TRP A 5 -16.43 10.90 4.06
CA TRP A 5 -16.61 12.04 4.96
C TRP A 5 -15.48 12.18 6.00
N HIS A 6 -14.68 11.14 6.24
CA HIS A 6 -13.57 11.16 7.22
C HIS A 6 -12.34 10.39 6.73
N PRO A 7 -11.54 10.96 5.80
CA PRO A 7 -10.33 10.31 5.27
C PRO A 7 -9.37 9.85 6.37
N PHE A 8 -9.30 10.58 7.48
CA PHE A 8 -8.48 10.22 8.64
C PHE A 8 -8.83 8.86 9.26
N ILE A 9 -10.13 8.56 9.43
CA ILE A 9 -10.57 7.29 10.05
C ILE A 9 -10.16 6.10 9.18
N TYR A 10 -10.26 6.23 7.86
CA TYR A 10 -9.83 5.19 6.93
C TYR A 10 -8.33 4.96 6.97
N ILE A 11 -7.54 6.02 7.06
CA ILE A 11 -6.09 5.92 7.19
C ILE A 11 -5.75 5.20 8.50
N CYS A 12 -6.34 5.60 9.63
CA CYS A 12 -6.10 4.93 10.90
C CYS A 12 -6.52 3.45 10.89
N ALA A 13 -7.68 3.13 10.32
CA ALA A 13 -8.14 1.75 10.18
C ALA A 13 -7.21 0.93 9.29
N PHE A 14 -6.76 1.49 8.17
CA PHE A 14 -5.80 0.85 7.29
C PHE A 14 -4.47 0.58 8.00
N HIS A 15 -3.95 1.56 8.75
CA HIS A 15 -2.73 1.39 9.54
C HIS A 15 -2.88 0.24 10.54
N ALA A 16 -3.93 0.24 11.35
CA ALA A 16 -4.16 -0.80 12.35
C ALA A 16 -4.32 -2.20 11.71
N LEU A 17 -5.01 -2.29 10.57
CA LEU A 17 -5.18 -3.54 9.84
C LEU A 17 -3.87 -4.01 9.21
N PHE A 18 -3.09 -3.11 8.61
CA PHE A 18 -1.81 -3.45 7.99
C PHE A 18 -0.76 -3.88 9.03
N GLU A 19 -0.78 -3.28 10.23
CA GLU A 19 0.07 -3.72 11.34
C GLU A 19 -0.32 -5.11 11.86
N SER A 20 -1.62 -5.41 11.92
CA SER A 20 -2.12 -6.67 12.48
C SER A 20 -2.06 -7.83 11.49
N ASN A 21 -2.47 -7.60 10.23
CA ASN A 21 -2.65 -8.62 9.20
C ASN A 21 -2.25 -8.07 7.81
N PRO A 22 -0.95 -7.82 7.58
CA PRO A 22 -0.49 -7.19 6.34
C PRO A 22 -0.76 -8.03 5.08
N GLU A 23 -0.68 -9.36 5.17
CA GLU A 23 -0.93 -10.25 4.04
C GLU A 23 -2.38 -10.18 3.55
N ASP A 24 -3.33 -10.19 4.48
CA ASP A 24 -4.76 -10.07 4.17
C ASP A 24 -5.08 -8.69 3.57
N VAL A 25 -4.45 -7.63 4.08
CA VAL A 25 -4.61 -6.28 3.51
C VAL A 25 -4.07 -6.26 2.08
N VAL A 26 -2.87 -6.79 1.85
CA VAL A 26 -2.28 -6.86 0.50
C VAL A 26 -3.14 -7.72 -0.44
N LYS A 27 -3.83 -8.74 0.07
CA LYS A 27 -4.64 -9.67 -0.73
C LYS A 27 -6.05 -9.16 -1.05
N TYR A 28 -6.74 -8.56 -0.08
CA TYR A 28 -8.18 -8.27 -0.19
C TYR A 28 -8.50 -6.78 -0.31
N CYS A 29 -7.61 -5.87 0.13
CA CYS A 29 -7.88 -4.44 -0.01
C CYS A 29 -7.73 -3.98 -1.46
N ASN A 30 -8.39 -2.86 -1.76
CA ASN A 30 -8.29 -2.20 -3.05
C ASN A 30 -6.84 -1.78 -3.34
N LEU A 31 -6.36 -2.07 -4.55
CA LEU A 31 -4.98 -1.79 -4.95
C LEU A 31 -4.64 -0.30 -4.91
N ASP A 32 -5.53 0.59 -5.35
CA ASP A 32 -5.30 2.04 -5.28
C ASP A 32 -5.14 2.54 -3.85
N ALA A 33 -5.89 1.97 -2.89
CA ALA A 33 -5.74 2.31 -1.48
C ALA A 33 -4.37 1.88 -0.94
N ILE A 34 -3.91 0.68 -1.31
CA ILE A 34 -2.58 0.18 -0.96
C ILE A 34 -1.51 1.08 -1.57
N LEU A 35 -1.61 1.45 -2.85
CA LEU A 35 -0.65 2.32 -3.52
C LEU A 35 -0.61 3.72 -2.89
N GLN A 36 -1.75 4.26 -2.48
CA GLN A 36 -1.80 5.58 -1.83
C GLN A 36 -1.10 5.58 -0.46
N LEU A 37 -1.26 4.51 0.33
CA LEU A 37 -0.87 4.48 1.74
C LEU A 37 0.40 3.69 2.04
N VAL A 38 0.81 2.75 1.19
CA VAL A 38 1.96 1.87 1.44
C VAL A 38 3.20 2.37 0.72
N ARG A 39 4.34 2.40 1.41
CA ARG A 39 5.64 2.78 0.86
C ARG A 39 6.66 1.67 1.10
N PRO A 40 7.62 1.45 0.17
CA PRO A 40 8.70 0.50 0.39
C PRO A 40 9.67 1.02 1.47
N PRO A 41 10.50 0.14 2.06
CA PRO A 41 11.45 0.51 3.12
C PRO A 41 12.36 1.69 2.74
N SER A 42 12.82 1.74 1.49
CA SER A 42 13.74 2.76 0.99
C SER A 42 13.12 4.14 0.78
N LYS A 43 11.79 4.23 0.64
CA LYS A 43 11.07 5.50 0.44
C LYS A 43 10.18 5.88 1.63
N SER A 44 10.24 5.15 2.74
CA SER A 44 9.51 5.50 3.96
C SER A 44 10.31 6.48 4.81
N ASP A 45 10.11 7.78 4.61
CA ASP A 45 10.62 8.78 5.55
C ASP A 45 9.63 8.90 6.72
N ARG A 46 9.86 8.08 7.76
CA ARG A 46 9.04 8.06 8.97
C ARG A 46 8.99 9.40 9.70
N LYS A 47 9.92 10.33 9.42
CA LYS A 47 9.96 11.64 10.09
C LYS A 47 8.98 12.65 9.49
N THR A 48 8.49 12.44 8.27
CA THR A 48 7.69 13.44 7.55
C THR A 48 6.33 12.93 7.08
N ASN A 49 6.06 11.62 7.12
CA ASN A 49 4.84 11.05 6.55
C ASN A 49 4.03 10.18 7.54
N TYR A 50 3.15 10.83 8.30
CA TYR A 50 2.26 10.17 9.28
C TYR A 50 1.11 9.38 8.65
N PHE A 51 0.87 9.54 7.34
CA PHE A 51 -0.27 8.94 6.66
C PHE A 51 0.06 7.62 5.98
N THR A 52 1.35 7.30 5.81
CA THR A 52 1.79 6.10 5.10
C THR A 52 2.32 5.02 6.03
N VAL A 53 2.14 3.76 5.66
CA VAL A 53 2.79 2.61 6.31
C VAL A 53 3.98 2.12 5.50
N THR A 54 5.02 1.64 6.19
CA THR A 54 6.17 1.00 5.56
C THR A 54 5.89 -0.48 5.36
N ALA A 55 5.94 -0.97 4.12
CA ALA A 55 5.92 -2.40 3.84
C ALA A 55 7.29 -3.05 4.04
N THR A 56 7.33 -4.31 4.45
CA THR A 56 8.54 -5.15 4.41
C THR A 56 8.84 -5.61 2.98
N GLU A 57 10.06 -6.10 2.73
CA GLU A 57 10.43 -6.62 1.40
C GLU A 57 9.55 -7.79 0.96
N GLU A 58 9.16 -8.66 1.90
CA GLU A 58 8.26 -9.79 1.64
C GLU A 58 6.87 -9.30 1.22
N GLN A 59 6.32 -8.31 1.92
CA GLN A 59 5.02 -7.71 1.58
C GLN A 59 5.06 -7.03 0.22
N VAL A 60 6.16 -6.36 -0.13
CA VAL A 60 6.36 -5.76 -1.45
C VAL A 60 6.36 -6.85 -2.54
N LYS A 61 7.02 -7.99 -2.32
CA LYS A 61 7.02 -9.11 -3.28
C LYS A 61 5.63 -9.70 -3.49
N ILE A 62 4.86 -9.89 -2.41
CA ILE A 62 3.47 -10.37 -2.49
C ILE A 62 2.62 -9.38 -3.32
N PHE A 63 2.78 -8.08 -3.05
CA PHE A 63 2.06 -7.03 -3.76
C PHE A 63 2.42 -6.97 -5.25
N GLN A 64 3.72 -7.04 -5.58
CA GLN A 64 4.20 -7.13 -6.97
C GLN A 64 3.65 -8.37 -7.69
N GLY A 65 3.59 -9.51 -6.99
CA GLY A 65 2.98 -10.74 -7.52
C GLY A 65 1.49 -10.56 -7.82
N ARG A 66 0.75 -9.93 -6.92
CA ARG A 66 -0.68 -9.64 -7.10
C ARG A 66 -0.94 -8.75 -8.31
N ILE A 67 -0.23 -7.62 -8.44
CA ILE A 67 -0.41 -6.70 -9.58
C ILE A 67 -0.16 -7.41 -10.91
N LYS A 68 0.90 -8.23 -10.99
CA LYS A 68 1.19 -9.02 -12.19
C LYS A 68 0.07 -10.02 -12.49
N SER A 69 -0.47 -10.68 -11.47
CA SER A 69 -1.57 -11.63 -11.65
C SER A 69 -2.88 -10.98 -12.10
N GLU A 70 -3.11 -9.72 -11.74
CA GLU A 70 -4.28 -8.93 -12.14
C GLU A 70 -4.06 -8.18 -13.47
N GLY A 71 -2.87 -8.26 -14.08
CA GLY A 71 -2.54 -7.63 -15.36
C GLY A 71 -2.49 -6.09 -15.31
N GLN A 72 -2.16 -5.52 -14.15
CA GLN A 72 -2.13 -4.06 -13.92
C GLN A 72 -0.70 -3.50 -13.80
N ASP A 73 0.29 -4.26 -14.24
CA ASP A 73 1.71 -3.91 -14.16
C ASP A 73 2.05 -2.65 -14.97
N GLU A 74 1.48 -2.49 -16.17
CA GLU A 74 1.68 -1.29 -16.98
C GLU A 74 1.07 -0.04 -16.33
N MET A 75 -0.13 -0.18 -15.74
CA MET A 75 -0.85 0.93 -15.11
C MET A 75 -0.09 1.54 -13.93
N TYR A 76 0.64 0.71 -13.18
CA TYR A 76 1.33 1.12 -11.96
C TYR A 76 2.85 1.12 -12.08
N ALA A 77 3.41 0.96 -13.29
CA ALA A 77 4.85 0.77 -13.51
C ALA A 77 5.75 1.85 -12.84
N ALA A 78 5.28 3.10 -12.77
CA ALA A 78 5.99 4.21 -12.15
C ALA A 78 5.84 4.29 -10.62
N HIS A 79 5.09 3.38 -10.00
CA HIS A 79 4.82 3.44 -8.57
C HIS A 79 6.03 2.96 -7.75
N PRO A 80 6.41 3.66 -6.65
CA PRO A 80 7.55 3.29 -5.81
C PRO A 80 7.59 1.83 -5.33
N LEU A 81 6.43 1.20 -5.14
CA LEU A 81 6.33 -0.21 -4.72
C LEU A 81 6.68 -1.21 -5.83
N LEU A 82 6.53 -0.82 -7.10
CA LEU A 82 6.91 -1.64 -8.24
C LEU A 82 8.34 -1.34 -8.73
N GLU A 83 8.85 -0.13 -8.47
CA GLU A 83 10.26 0.21 -8.69
C GLU A 83 11.21 -0.45 -7.68
N PHE A 84 10.69 -0.87 -6.52
CA PHE A 84 11.48 -1.49 -5.47
C PHE A 84 12.02 -2.86 -5.94
N LYS A 85 13.36 -2.99 -5.97
CA LYS A 85 14.09 -4.19 -6.37
C LYS A 85 14.73 -4.86 -5.17
#